data_AF-A0A2G2YXA1-F1
#
_entry.id   AF-A0A2G2YXA1-F1
#
_cell.length_a   1.000
_cell.length_b   1.000
_cell.length_c   1.000
_cell.angle_alpha   90.00
_cell.angle_beta   90.00
_cell.angle_gamma   90.00
#
_symmetry.space_group_name_H-M   'P 1'
#
loop_
_entity.id
_entity.type
_entity.pdbx_description
1 polymer ?
#
loop_
_entity_poly.entity_id
_entity_poly.type
_entity_poly.pdbx_seq_one_letter_code
_entity_poly.pdbx_strand_id
1 'polypeptide(L)'
;MEKADSSRRASRNQPNPLPVLAILAKDVGELASKEKEIFSPILKRWHPFAAGVAVATLHVCYGNELKQFVLSITELTPDAIQILRAADKLEKDLVQIAVEDSVDCDDGGKAIIREMPPFEAEGAIANMVKDWIKMRIDRLKEWVDRNLQQEVWNPQANEGGFAPSAVEVLRIIDETLDAFFLLPIPMHPALLPDLMSGLDRCLQYYVSKAKSVCGSRNTYVPTMPALTRCTTATKLWKKKDKTLNTKRNSQVATANGDDSFGVLQLCVRINTFQRIRTELEVLEKRIITLLRNSESAHVEDFSNGLGKKFEISPAACVEGIQQLSEAVGYRIVFHDLSPVLWDGLYIGEPSSSRIEPFLQELEKNLTIISNTVNERVRTRVIADIMRASFAGFLLVLLAGGPSRIFTQQDSQFIEDDFKSLKDIFWANGDGLPMDVINKYSTTVRDVLPLFRSDTESLIELFRRSTLETYGSSAKSRLPLPPTSGQWNPTEPNTLLRVLCYRNDEAASKFLKKTYNLPKKL
;
A
#
# COMPACT_ATOMS: atom_id res chain seq x y z
N MET A 1 -0.02 62.76 11.09
CA MET A 1 -0.13 61.78 12.19
C MET A 1 -1.58 61.39 12.49
N GLU A 2 -2.53 62.32 12.62
CA GLU A 2 -3.94 62.01 12.93
C GLU A 2 -4.61 60.98 12.00
N LYS A 3 -4.32 61.01 10.69
CA LYS A 3 -4.95 60.09 9.72
C LYS A 3 -4.46 58.63 9.87
N ALA A 4 -3.17 58.44 10.18
CA ALA A 4 -2.59 57.11 10.44
C ALA A 4 -3.04 56.54 11.80
N ASP A 5 -3.26 57.39 12.80
CA ASP A 5 -3.86 56.97 14.07
C ASP A 5 -5.35 56.65 13.93
N SER A 6 -6.04 57.33 13.02
CA SER A 6 -7.44 57.05 12.67
C SER A 6 -7.58 55.72 11.91
N SER A 7 -6.73 55.42 10.91
CA SER A 7 -6.74 54.14 10.18
C SER A 7 -6.44 52.95 11.11
N ARG A 8 -5.47 53.10 12.01
CA ARG A 8 -5.14 52.11 13.06
C ARG A 8 -6.30 51.88 14.05
N ARG A 9 -6.96 52.94 14.51
CA ARG A 9 -8.12 52.84 15.42
C ARG A 9 -9.35 52.24 14.73
N ALA A 10 -9.58 52.58 13.46
CA ALA A 10 -10.69 52.05 12.67
C ALA A 10 -10.53 50.55 12.40
N SER A 11 -9.31 50.07 12.09
CA SER A 11 -9.06 48.64 11.88
C SER A 11 -9.19 47.81 13.17
N ARG A 12 -8.76 48.35 14.33
CA ARG A 12 -8.92 47.69 15.64
C ARG A 12 -10.37 47.41 16.04
N ASN A 13 -11.33 48.13 15.47
CA ASN A 13 -12.75 47.99 15.78
C ASN A 13 -13.51 47.06 14.80
N GLN A 14 -12.82 46.44 13.84
CA GLN A 14 -13.42 45.49 12.90
C GLN A 14 -13.20 44.03 13.34
N PRO A 15 -14.15 43.11 13.02
CA PRO A 15 -13.88 41.69 13.12
C PRO A 15 -12.79 41.32 12.10
N ASN A 16 -11.63 40.87 12.59
CA ASN A 16 -10.34 40.69 11.88
C ASN A 16 -9.58 42.00 11.59
N PRO A 17 -8.92 42.58 12.60
CA PRO A 17 -8.07 43.76 12.39
C PRO A 17 -6.90 43.41 11.46
N LEU A 18 -6.63 44.28 10.49
CA LEU A 18 -5.50 44.10 9.59
C LEU A 18 -4.20 44.27 10.38
N PRO A 19 -3.16 43.46 10.09
CA PRO A 19 -1.88 43.62 10.73
C PRO A 19 -1.29 45.02 10.47
N VAL A 20 -0.57 45.57 11.45
CA VAL A 20 -0.08 46.97 11.39
C VAL A 20 0.77 47.23 10.15
N LEU A 21 1.58 46.26 9.72
CA LEU A 21 2.42 46.42 8.53
C LEU A 21 1.61 46.36 7.22
N ALA A 22 0.50 45.60 7.19
CA ALA A 22 -0.44 45.62 6.08
C ALA A 22 -1.18 46.96 5.98
N ILE A 23 -1.53 47.57 7.13
CA ILE A 23 -2.09 48.93 7.18
C ILE A 23 -1.04 49.93 6.68
N LEU A 24 0.22 49.80 7.11
CA LEU A 24 1.29 50.65 6.64
C LEU A 24 1.47 50.55 5.12
N ALA A 25 1.44 49.35 4.54
CA ALA A 25 1.51 49.17 3.10
C ALA A 25 0.41 49.96 2.38
N LYS A 26 -0.84 49.85 2.87
CA LYS A 26 -1.97 50.59 2.32
C LYS A 26 -1.80 52.10 2.43
N ASP A 27 -1.40 52.59 3.60
CA ASP A 27 -1.20 54.03 3.84
C ASP A 27 -0.06 54.59 2.97
N VAL A 28 1.01 53.81 2.73
CA VAL A 28 2.10 54.17 1.80
C VAL A 28 1.61 54.21 0.36
N GLY A 29 0.76 53.27 -0.07
CA GLY A 29 0.13 53.29 -1.39
C GLY A 29 -0.76 54.53 -1.58
N GLU A 30 -1.59 54.86 -0.60
CA GLU A 30 -2.41 56.08 -0.64
C GLU A 30 -1.58 57.36 -0.70
N LEU A 31 -0.43 57.38 -0.02
CA LEU A 31 0.52 58.49 -0.06
C LEU A 31 1.15 58.61 -1.45
N ALA A 32 1.58 57.49 -2.05
CA ALA A 32 2.16 57.46 -3.38
C ALA A 32 1.17 57.96 -4.46
N SER A 33 -0.11 57.54 -4.39
CA SER A 33 -1.13 58.04 -5.32
C SER A 33 -1.32 59.56 -5.20
N LYS A 34 -1.38 60.09 -3.97
CA LYS A 34 -1.50 61.54 -3.76
C LYS A 34 -0.28 62.31 -4.22
N GLU A 35 0.91 61.78 -3.98
CA GLU A 35 2.15 62.37 -4.45
C GLU A 35 2.13 62.54 -5.97
N LYS A 36 1.81 61.44 -6.68
CA LYS A 36 1.67 61.40 -8.13
C LYS A 36 0.63 62.38 -8.67
N GLU A 37 -0.54 62.47 -8.04
CA GLU A 37 -1.65 63.28 -8.54
C GLU A 37 -1.49 64.78 -8.24
N ILE A 38 -0.94 65.13 -7.07
CA ILE A 38 -0.95 66.51 -6.57
C ILE A 38 0.41 67.18 -6.77
N PHE A 39 1.49 66.53 -6.35
CA PHE A 39 2.80 67.18 -6.23
C PHE A 39 3.67 66.95 -7.47
N SER A 40 3.69 65.74 -8.02
CA SER A 40 4.50 65.41 -9.20
C SER A 40 4.26 66.32 -10.40
N PRO A 41 3.02 66.73 -10.77
CA PRO A 41 2.79 67.65 -11.90
C PRO A 41 3.45 69.03 -11.71
N ILE A 42 3.59 69.48 -10.46
CA ILE A 42 4.25 70.74 -10.12
C ILE A 42 5.77 70.58 -10.20
N LEU A 43 6.27 69.46 -9.67
CA LEU A 43 7.70 69.16 -9.56
C LEU A 43 8.33 68.73 -10.88
N LYS A 44 7.54 68.28 -11.87
CA LYS A 44 8.02 67.92 -13.22
C LYS A 44 8.80 69.01 -13.94
N ARG A 45 8.59 70.29 -13.58
CA ARG A 45 9.36 71.42 -14.10
C ARG A 45 10.84 71.40 -13.67
N TRP A 46 11.13 70.76 -12.54
CA TRP A 46 12.45 70.70 -11.93
C TRP A 46 13.08 69.32 -12.07
N HIS A 47 12.25 68.28 -12.10
CA HIS A 47 12.70 66.90 -12.17
C HIS A 47 11.77 66.10 -13.10
N PRO A 48 12.23 65.62 -14.27
CA PRO A 48 11.36 65.04 -15.29
C PRO A 48 10.57 63.80 -14.83
N PHE A 49 11.10 63.07 -13.84
CA PHE A 49 10.49 61.87 -13.23
C PHE A 49 10.26 62.03 -11.71
N ALA A 50 9.66 63.14 -11.31
CA ALA A 50 9.42 63.48 -9.90
C ALA A 50 8.60 62.41 -9.14
N ALA A 51 7.59 61.80 -9.78
CA ALA A 51 6.80 60.75 -9.14
C ALA A 51 7.63 59.48 -8.93
N GLY A 52 8.44 59.12 -9.93
CA GLY A 52 9.35 57.96 -9.86
C GLY A 52 10.33 58.05 -8.68
N VAL A 53 10.94 59.22 -8.45
CA VAL A 53 11.84 59.45 -7.30
C VAL A 53 11.11 59.30 -5.97
N ALA A 54 9.89 59.84 -5.87
CA ALA A 54 9.11 59.76 -4.64
C ALA A 54 8.69 58.32 -4.31
N VAL A 55 8.19 57.56 -5.30
CA VAL A 55 7.80 56.16 -5.08
C VAL A 55 8.99 55.24 -4.82
N ALA A 56 10.16 55.50 -5.41
CA ALA A 56 11.39 54.79 -5.07
C ALA A 56 11.78 55.00 -3.60
N THR A 57 11.65 56.23 -3.09
CA THR A 57 11.90 56.53 -1.68
C THR A 57 10.91 55.80 -0.76
N LEU A 58 9.61 55.87 -1.07
CA LEU A 58 8.56 55.19 -0.31
C LEU A 58 8.75 53.66 -0.31
N HIS A 59 9.14 53.10 -1.45
CA HIS A 59 9.46 51.70 -1.63
C HIS A 59 10.59 51.25 -0.70
N VAL A 60 11.73 51.97 -0.69
CA VAL A 60 12.87 51.66 0.19
C VAL A 60 12.49 51.76 1.67
N CYS A 61 11.73 52.80 2.06
CA CYS A 61 11.28 52.97 3.44
C CYS A 61 10.41 51.79 3.92
N TYR A 62 9.41 51.39 3.14
CA TYR A 62 8.56 50.24 3.50
C TYR A 62 9.34 48.92 3.43
N GLY A 63 10.17 48.73 2.41
CA GLY A 63 10.98 47.52 2.21
C GLY A 63 11.91 47.22 3.39
N ASN A 64 12.47 48.25 4.03
CA ASN A 64 13.29 48.08 5.23
C ASN A 64 12.49 47.49 6.41
N GLU A 65 11.28 47.99 6.65
CA GLU A 65 10.38 47.46 7.70
C GLU A 65 9.91 46.04 7.37
N LEU A 66 9.56 45.78 6.10
CA LEU A 66 9.18 44.46 5.62
C LEU A 66 10.30 43.44 5.82
N LYS A 67 11.55 43.82 5.54
CA LYS A 67 12.71 42.95 5.70
C LYS A 67 12.92 42.55 7.17
N GLN A 68 12.78 43.50 8.10
CA GLN A 68 12.85 43.19 9.53
C GLN A 68 11.72 42.25 9.97
N PHE A 69 10.51 42.47 9.44
CA PHE A 69 9.39 41.59 9.69
C PHE A 69 9.67 40.15 9.21
N VAL A 70 10.06 39.96 7.95
CA VAL A 70 10.35 38.63 7.38
C VAL A 70 11.40 37.87 8.18
N LEU A 71 12.46 38.55 8.63
CA LEU A 71 13.51 37.95 9.48
C LEU A 71 13.01 37.53 10.87
N SER A 72 11.94 38.15 11.37
CA SER A 72 11.39 37.90 12.71
C SER A 72 10.35 36.78 12.77
N ILE A 73 9.81 36.34 11.62
CA ILE A 73 8.73 35.35 11.59
C ILE A 73 9.31 33.94 11.75
N THR A 74 8.81 33.22 12.75
CA THR A 74 9.19 31.82 13.01
C THR A 74 8.12 30.83 12.57
N GLU A 75 6.87 31.27 12.40
CA GLU A 75 5.73 30.40 12.08
C GLU A 75 4.82 31.04 11.02
N LEU A 76 4.24 30.20 10.17
CA LEU A 76 3.26 30.63 9.17
C LEU A 76 1.93 30.97 9.84
N THR A 77 1.52 32.23 9.73
CA THR A 77 0.22 32.72 10.22
C THR A 77 -0.58 33.41 9.10
N PRO A 78 -1.92 33.45 9.18
CA PRO A 78 -2.73 34.21 8.23
C PRO A 78 -2.32 35.68 8.14
N ASP A 79 -2.00 36.29 9.28
CA ASP A 79 -1.54 37.69 9.38
C ASP A 79 -0.23 37.92 8.63
N ALA A 80 0.74 37.00 8.77
CA ALA A 80 2.00 37.08 8.03
C ALA A 80 1.78 37.02 6.51
N ILE A 81 0.91 36.12 6.04
CA ILE A 81 0.57 36.01 4.62
C ILE A 81 -0.16 37.29 4.14
N GLN A 82 -1.06 37.85 4.95
CA GLN A 82 -1.75 39.10 4.62
C GLN A 82 -0.79 40.29 4.50
N ILE A 83 0.19 40.40 5.40
CA ILE A 83 1.25 41.42 5.32
C ILE A 83 2.03 41.28 4.01
N LEU A 84 2.44 40.06 3.68
CA LEU A 84 3.22 39.81 2.46
C LEU A 84 2.39 40.04 1.19
N ARG A 85 1.08 39.71 1.19
CA ARG A 85 0.16 40.08 0.10
C ARG A 85 0.01 41.59 -0.06
N ALA A 86 -0.10 42.32 1.06
CA ALA A 86 -0.18 43.77 1.03
C ALA A 86 1.12 44.40 0.54
N ALA A 87 2.27 43.83 0.91
CA ALA A 87 3.58 44.24 0.42
C ALA A 87 3.75 44.01 -1.09
N ASP A 88 3.41 42.82 -1.58
CA ASP A 88 3.44 42.49 -3.01
C ASP A 88 2.55 43.43 -3.83
N LYS A 89 1.33 43.69 -3.35
CA LYS A 89 0.44 44.66 -4.00
C LYS A 89 1.05 46.07 -4.00
N LEU A 90 1.57 46.53 -2.87
CA LEU A 90 2.20 47.84 -2.78
C LEU A 90 3.36 47.96 -3.76
N GLU A 91 4.23 46.96 -3.86
CA GLU A 91 5.32 46.95 -4.83
C GLU A 91 4.81 47.13 -6.25
N LYS A 92 3.82 46.32 -6.67
CA LYS A 92 3.21 46.42 -8.01
C LYS A 92 2.64 47.82 -8.26
N ASP A 93 1.93 48.39 -7.28
CA ASP A 93 1.37 49.75 -7.38
C ASP A 93 2.47 50.83 -7.50
N LEU A 94 3.55 50.75 -6.71
CA LEU A 94 4.66 51.71 -6.76
C LEU A 94 5.47 51.59 -8.06
N VAL A 95 5.76 50.36 -8.51
CA VAL A 95 6.47 50.10 -9.76
C VAL A 95 5.66 50.61 -10.95
N GLN A 96 4.34 50.41 -10.96
CA GLN A 96 3.45 50.95 -11.99
C GLN A 96 3.57 52.48 -12.08
N ILE A 97 3.57 53.18 -10.94
CA ILE A 97 3.74 54.64 -10.90
C ILE A 97 5.11 55.05 -11.45
N ALA A 98 6.18 54.35 -11.07
CA ALA A 98 7.53 54.64 -11.56
C ALA A 98 7.65 54.44 -13.08
N VAL A 99 7.08 53.37 -13.62
CA VAL A 99 7.07 53.07 -15.06
C VAL A 99 6.30 54.14 -15.82
N GLU A 100 5.08 54.48 -15.39
CA GLU A 100 4.25 55.49 -16.04
C GLU A 100 4.88 56.89 -16.04
N ASP A 101 5.64 57.23 -14.99
CA ASP A 101 6.34 58.52 -14.91
C ASP A 101 7.58 58.60 -15.81
N SER A 102 8.05 57.46 -16.33
CA SER A 102 9.30 57.34 -17.09
C SER A 102 9.14 57.06 -18.58
N VAL A 103 7.90 57.12 -19.10
CA VAL A 103 7.56 56.83 -20.51
C VAL A 103 8.34 57.71 -21.49
N ASP A 104 8.59 58.98 -21.13
CA ASP A 104 9.30 59.94 -21.98
C ASP A 104 10.82 59.99 -21.71
N CYS A 105 11.37 59.03 -20.95
CA CYS A 105 12.79 59.03 -20.55
C CYS A 105 13.67 58.23 -21.52
N ASP A 106 14.87 58.75 -21.82
CA ASP A 106 15.85 58.13 -22.73
C ASP A 106 16.31 56.73 -22.27
N ASP A 107 16.32 56.47 -20.96
CA ASP A 107 16.67 55.16 -20.40
C ASP A 107 15.46 54.24 -20.18
N GLY A 108 14.24 54.72 -20.48
CA GLY A 108 12.98 54.03 -20.26
C GLY A 108 12.68 53.71 -18.79
N GLY A 109 13.16 54.53 -17.84
CA GLY A 109 12.92 54.36 -16.41
C GLY A 109 13.85 53.38 -15.71
N LYS A 110 14.85 52.83 -16.41
CA LYS A 110 15.75 51.79 -15.88
C LYS A 110 16.51 52.24 -14.64
N ALA A 111 16.93 53.50 -14.56
CA ALA A 111 17.63 54.01 -13.38
C ALA A 111 16.75 53.97 -12.13
N ILE A 112 15.48 54.37 -12.23
CA ILE A 112 14.54 54.41 -11.09
C ILE A 112 14.19 52.99 -10.64
N ILE A 113 13.92 52.09 -11.59
CA ILE A 113 13.57 50.69 -11.27
C ILE A 113 14.74 49.98 -10.56
N ARG A 114 16.00 50.32 -10.86
CA ARG A 114 17.15 49.78 -10.13
C ARG A 114 17.21 50.20 -8.66
N GLU A 115 16.62 51.34 -8.30
CA GLU A 115 16.50 51.80 -6.91
C GLU A 115 15.33 51.12 -6.17
N MET A 116 14.51 50.33 -6.87
CA MET A 116 13.36 49.59 -6.33
C MET A 116 13.59 48.08 -6.44
N PRO A 117 14.55 47.51 -5.68
CA PRO A 117 14.77 46.07 -5.68
C PRO A 117 13.54 45.32 -5.15
N PRO A 118 13.13 44.21 -5.75
CA PRO A 118 11.89 43.54 -5.35
C PRO A 118 11.93 43.12 -3.87
N PHE A 119 10.78 43.24 -3.21
CA PHE A 119 10.48 42.78 -1.86
C PHE A 119 10.50 41.25 -1.75
N GLU A 120 10.37 40.53 -2.86
CA GLU A 120 10.33 39.06 -2.91
C GLU A 120 9.20 38.45 -2.04
N ALA A 121 8.10 39.19 -1.85
CA ALA A 121 7.04 38.82 -0.92
C ALA A 121 6.35 37.51 -1.30
N GLU A 122 6.05 37.26 -2.59
CA GLU A 122 5.52 35.97 -3.05
C GLU A 122 6.49 34.81 -2.78
N GLY A 123 7.80 35.03 -2.98
CA GLY A 123 8.84 34.04 -2.69
C GLY A 123 8.95 33.73 -1.19
N ALA A 124 8.84 34.75 -0.34
CA ALA A 124 8.78 34.57 1.11
C ALA A 124 7.55 33.75 1.53
N ILE A 125 6.35 34.04 0.99
CA ILE A 125 5.14 33.24 1.24
C ILE A 125 5.37 31.79 0.82
N ALA A 126 5.89 31.55 -0.39
CA ALA A 126 6.12 30.20 -0.90
C ALA A 126 7.07 29.40 -0.01
N ASN A 127 8.16 30.01 0.46
CA ASN A 127 9.12 29.36 1.36
C ASN A 127 8.49 29.03 2.72
N MET A 128 7.77 29.97 3.33
CA MET A 128 7.10 29.73 4.62
C MET A 128 6.02 28.65 4.52
N VAL A 129 5.28 28.59 3.41
CA VAL A 129 4.31 27.52 3.17
C VAL A 129 5.00 26.17 2.99
N LYS A 130 6.13 26.10 2.27
CA LYS A 130 6.91 24.86 2.12
C LYS A 130 7.44 24.35 3.47
N ASP A 131 7.95 25.24 4.31
CA ASP A 131 8.40 24.89 5.66
C ASP A 131 7.24 24.40 6.54
N TRP A 132 6.07 25.05 6.44
CA TRP A 132 4.86 24.61 7.11
C TRP A 132 4.39 23.23 6.63
N ILE A 133 4.38 22.99 5.32
CA ILE A 133 4.04 21.70 4.71
C ILE A 133 4.97 20.61 5.27
N LYS A 134 6.28 20.86 5.26
CA LYS A 134 7.29 19.93 5.79
C LYS A 134 7.03 19.59 7.26
N MET A 135 6.85 20.60 8.11
CA MET A 135 6.53 20.41 9.53
C MET A 135 5.26 19.57 9.73
N ARG A 136 4.20 19.82 8.95
CA ARG A 136 2.93 19.05 9.04
C ARG A 136 3.12 17.59 8.64
N ILE A 137 3.88 17.33 7.58
CA ILE A 137 4.19 15.97 7.10
C ILE A 137 5.04 15.22 8.14
N ASP A 138 6.08 15.84 8.69
CA ASP A 138 6.95 15.23 9.69
C ASP A 138 6.16 14.84 10.95
N ARG A 139 5.29 15.73 11.42
CA ARG A 139 4.38 15.47 12.55
C ARG A 139 3.39 14.34 12.25
N LEU A 140 2.83 14.30 11.03
CA LEU A 140 1.93 13.22 10.61
C LEU A 140 2.66 11.87 10.63
N LYS A 141 3.91 11.82 10.16
CA LYS A 141 4.72 10.61 10.18
C LYS A 141 4.99 10.09 11.60
N GLU A 142 5.37 10.96 12.53
CA GLU A 142 5.53 10.60 13.94
C GLU A 142 4.22 10.09 14.55
N TRP A 143 3.10 10.68 14.14
CA TRP A 143 1.78 10.30 14.60
C TRP A 143 1.39 8.91 14.06
N VAL A 144 1.66 8.62 12.79
CA VAL A 144 1.55 7.28 12.19
C VAL A 144 2.35 6.26 12.98
N ASP A 145 3.59 6.58 13.35
CA ASP A 145 4.46 5.68 14.12
C ASP A 145 3.89 5.32 15.48
N ARG A 146 3.43 6.32 16.23
CA ARG A 146 2.83 6.11 17.56
C ARG A 146 1.55 5.29 17.50
N ASN A 147 0.71 5.53 16.49
CA ASN A 147 -0.57 4.83 16.39
C ASN A 147 -0.40 3.38 15.96
N LEU A 148 0.49 3.11 15.00
CA LEU A 148 0.79 1.74 14.61
C LEU A 148 1.44 0.94 15.74
N GLN A 149 2.20 1.58 16.64
CA GLN A 149 2.76 0.92 17.83
C GLN A 149 1.69 0.53 18.85
N GLN A 150 0.60 1.29 18.94
CA GLN A 150 -0.51 1.05 19.87
C GLN A 150 -1.64 0.21 19.25
N GLU A 151 -1.60 -0.02 17.95
CA GLU A 151 -2.67 -0.70 17.21
C GLU A 151 -2.69 -2.20 17.51
N VAL A 152 -3.83 -2.68 18.00
CA VAL A 152 -4.08 -4.07 18.35
C VAL A 152 -4.82 -4.85 17.25
N TRP A 153 -5.32 -4.16 16.22
CA TRP A 153 -6.00 -4.78 15.07
C TRP A 153 -7.25 -5.57 15.47
N ASN A 154 -8.04 -5.00 16.37
CA ASN A 154 -9.25 -5.65 16.90
C ASN A 154 -10.39 -5.68 15.84
N PRO A 155 -10.89 -6.85 15.43
CA PRO A 155 -11.99 -6.96 14.46
C PRO A 155 -13.32 -6.38 14.96
N GLN A 156 -13.49 -6.22 16.27
CA GLN A 156 -14.70 -5.68 16.89
C GLN A 156 -14.61 -4.17 17.19
N ALA A 157 -13.56 -3.49 16.71
CA ALA A 157 -13.37 -2.07 16.99
C ALA A 157 -14.45 -1.17 16.36
N ASN A 158 -15.05 -1.59 15.24
CA ASN A 158 -16.13 -0.91 14.54
C ASN A 158 -16.87 -1.87 13.62
N GLU A 159 -18.07 -1.49 13.16
CA GLU A 159 -18.90 -2.29 12.24
C GLU A 159 -18.19 -2.67 10.93
N GLY A 160 -17.25 -1.83 10.47
CA GLY A 160 -16.47 -2.08 9.25
C GLY A 160 -15.22 -2.95 9.43
N GLY A 161 -14.92 -3.37 10.66
CA GLY A 161 -13.76 -4.20 11.00
C GLY A 161 -12.43 -3.65 10.49
N PHE A 162 -12.21 -2.32 10.55
CA PHE A 162 -10.94 -1.69 10.18
C PHE A 162 -10.25 -1.01 11.37
N ALA A 163 -8.97 -0.71 11.25
CA ALA A 163 -8.16 -0.16 12.34
C ALA A 163 -8.56 1.31 12.67
N PRO A 164 -8.80 1.65 13.95
CA PRO A 164 -9.02 3.04 14.37
C PRO A 164 -7.88 3.97 14.00
N SER A 165 -6.63 3.48 14.02
CA SER A 165 -5.45 4.27 13.61
C SER A 165 -5.57 4.86 12.20
N ALA A 166 -6.15 4.13 11.24
CA ALA A 166 -6.34 4.66 9.89
C ALA A 166 -7.38 5.79 9.83
N VAL A 167 -8.44 5.73 10.63
CA VAL A 167 -9.46 6.80 10.71
C VAL A 167 -8.81 8.10 11.15
N GLU A 168 -7.96 8.01 12.16
CA GLU A 168 -7.33 9.19 12.73
C GLU A 168 -6.20 9.74 11.85
N VAL A 169 -5.44 8.88 11.14
CA VAL A 169 -4.51 9.33 10.08
C VAL A 169 -5.28 10.10 9.00
N LEU A 170 -6.40 9.57 8.51
CA LEU A 170 -7.22 10.22 7.49
C LEU A 170 -7.83 11.54 8.02
N ARG A 171 -8.21 11.58 9.30
CA ARG A 171 -8.70 12.80 9.97
C ARG A 171 -7.62 13.88 10.02
N ILE A 172 -6.38 13.54 10.36
CA ILE A 172 -5.27 14.52 10.40
C ILE A 172 -4.95 15.04 8.99
N ILE A 173 -5.02 14.16 7.99
CA ILE A 173 -4.86 14.54 6.58
C ILE A 173 -5.95 15.54 6.19
N ASP A 174 -7.20 15.26 6.57
CA ASP A 174 -8.35 16.14 6.37
C ASP A 174 -8.12 17.53 6.99
N GLU A 175 -7.81 17.57 8.28
CA GLU A 175 -7.52 18.81 9.02
C GLU A 175 -6.35 19.60 8.43
N THR A 176 -5.33 18.91 7.92
CA THR A 176 -4.17 19.56 7.29
C THR A 176 -4.56 20.22 5.97
N LEU A 177 -5.43 19.58 5.18
CA LEU A 177 -5.94 20.15 3.93
C LEU A 177 -6.86 21.35 4.21
N ASP A 178 -7.75 21.24 5.19
CA ASP A 178 -8.61 22.36 5.59
C ASP A 178 -7.77 23.55 6.07
N ALA A 179 -6.77 23.30 6.92
CA ALA A 179 -5.85 24.35 7.37
C ALA A 179 -5.08 24.99 6.20
N PHE A 180 -4.67 24.21 5.20
CA PHE A 180 -3.98 24.72 4.00
C PHE A 180 -4.87 25.68 3.20
N PHE A 181 -6.13 25.32 2.94
CA PHE A 181 -7.06 26.17 2.17
C PHE A 181 -7.65 27.34 2.96
N LEU A 182 -7.58 27.32 4.30
CA LEU A 182 -7.94 28.48 5.14
C LEU A 182 -6.87 29.58 5.14
N LEU A 183 -5.63 29.24 4.78
CA LEU A 183 -4.56 30.24 4.67
C LEU A 183 -4.78 31.09 3.41
N PRO A 184 -4.59 32.42 3.48
CA PRO A 184 -4.83 33.31 2.33
C PRO A 184 -3.69 33.25 1.30
N ILE A 185 -3.26 32.05 0.87
CA ILE A 185 -2.13 31.81 -0.03
C ILE A 185 -2.48 32.25 -1.46
N PRO A 186 -1.70 33.14 -2.10
CA PRO A 186 -2.00 33.61 -3.46
C PRO A 186 -1.68 32.59 -4.56
N MET A 187 -1.06 31.45 -4.24
CA MET A 187 -0.58 30.44 -5.19
C MET A 187 -0.89 29.00 -4.74
N HIS A 188 -2.12 28.73 -4.26
CA HIS A 188 -2.51 27.36 -3.85
C HIS A 188 -2.24 26.31 -4.93
N PRO A 189 -2.58 26.52 -6.22
CA PRO A 189 -2.34 25.51 -7.26
C PRO A 189 -0.87 25.10 -7.39
N ALA A 190 0.06 26.04 -7.19
CA ALA A 190 1.50 25.78 -7.32
C ALA A 190 2.08 25.00 -6.13
N LEU A 191 1.53 25.18 -4.92
CA LEU A 191 2.06 24.58 -3.68
C LEU A 191 1.29 23.32 -3.23
N LEU A 192 0.06 23.14 -3.71
CA LEU A 192 -0.75 21.96 -3.41
C LEU A 192 -0.04 20.64 -3.79
N PRO A 193 0.63 20.49 -4.95
CA PRO A 193 1.31 19.24 -5.31
C PRO A 193 2.35 18.78 -4.27
N ASP A 194 3.10 19.71 -3.66
CA ASP A 194 4.09 19.39 -2.62
C ASP A 194 3.43 18.83 -1.37
N LEU A 195 2.32 19.44 -0.92
CA LEU A 195 1.52 18.93 0.19
C LEU A 195 0.95 17.55 -0.14
N MET A 196 0.34 17.39 -1.31
CA MET A 196 -0.27 16.13 -1.74
C MET A 196 0.75 14.99 -1.79
N SER A 197 1.93 15.24 -2.37
CA SER A 197 3.03 14.27 -2.45
C SER A 197 3.50 13.84 -1.05
N GLY A 198 3.60 14.80 -0.11
CA GLY A 198 3.95 14.52 1.28
C GLY A 198 2.92 13.66 2.01
N LEU A 199 1.64 14.02 1.92
CA LEU A 199 0.55 13.27 2.53
C LEU A 199 0.43 11.86 1.94
N ASP A 200 0.59 11.72 0.62
CA ASP A 200 0.59 10.44 -0.08
C ASP A 200 1.75 9.54 0.37
N ARG A 201 2.96 10.10 0.54
CA ARG A 201 4.09 9.34 1.10
C ARG A 201 3.85 8.89 2.54
N CYS A 202 3.20 9.71 3.37
CA CYS A 202 2.83 9.33 4.74
C CYS A 202 1.82 8.17 4.77
N LEU A 203 0.81 8.18 3.90
CA LEU A 203 -0.15 7.09 3.79
C LEU A 203 0.50 5.81 3.23
N GLN A 204 1.33 5.92 2.20
CA GLN A 204 2.12 4.78 1.72
C GLN A 204 2.98 4.19 2.84
N TYR A 205 3.62 5.04 3.64
CA TYR A 205 4.42 4.63 4.78
C TYR A 205 3.58 3.89 5.83
N TYR A 206 2.38 4.38 6.16
CA TYR A 206 1.42 3.69 7.03
C TYR A 206 1.11 2.28 6.50
N VAL A 207 0.77 2.15 5.22
CA VAL A 207 0.42 0.87 4.58
C VAL A 207 1.61 -0.10 4.64
N SER A 208 2.81 0.37 4.30
CA SER A 208 4.02 -0.43 4.32
C SER A 208 4.34 -0.96 5.73
N LYS A 209 4.23 -0.11 6.75
CA LYS A 209 4.53 -0.47 8.15
C LYS A 209 3.44 -1.36 8.77
N ALA A 210 2.17 -1.13 8.45
CA ALA A 210 1.07 -2.01 8.85
C ALA A 210 1.22 -3.43 8.27
N LYS A 211 1.78 -3.53 7.07
CA LYS A 211 2.03 -4.79 6.35
C LYS A 211 3.29 -5.51 6.81
N SER A 212 4.39 -4.80 7.10
CA SER A 212 5.72 -5.41 7.31
C SER A 212 5.81 -6.39 8.48
N VAL A 213 4.89 -6.31 9.44
CA VAL A 213 4.81 -7.22 10.59
C VAL A 213 4.08 -8.54 10.23
N CYS A 214 3.47 -8.62 9.04
CA CYS A 214 2.71 -9.78 8.61
C CYS A 214 3.61 -10.81 7.92
N GLY A 215 3.43 -12.09 8.25
CA GLY A 215 4.14 -13.20 7.60
C GLY A 215 3.86 -13.26 6.08
N SER A 216 4.78 -13.87 5.33
CA SER A 216 4.64 -14.10 3.89
C SER A 216 4.13 -15.51 3.61
N ARG A 217 3.77 -15.82 2.36
CA ARG A 217 3.49 -17.20 1.91
C ARG A 217 4.54 -18.21 2.41
N ASN A 218 5.82 -17.88 2.26
CA ASN A 218 6.92 -18.79 2.58
C ASN A 218 7.10 -19.00 4.09
N THR A 219 6.46 -18.18 4.92
CA THR A 219 6.48 -18.32 6.38
C THR A 219 5.69 -19.53 6.85
N TYR A 220 4.65 -19.94 6.11
CA TYR A 220 3.70 -20.98 6.56
C TYR A 220 3.89 -22.34 5.88
N VAL A 221 4.45 -22.37 4.66
CA VAL A 221 4.61 -23.63 3.90
C VAL A 221 5.63 -24.55 4.60
N PRO A 222 5.29 -25.81 4.91
CA PRO A 222 6.21 -26.71 5.60
C PRO A 222 7.39 -27.09 4.69
N THR A 223 8.54 -27.35 5.31
CA THR A 223 9.71 -27.86 4.59
C THR A 223 9.41 -29.23 3.99
N MET A 224 9.77 -29.42 2.72
CA MET A 224 9.53 -30.69 2.04
C MET A 224 10.32 -31.83 2.72
N PRO A 225 9.69 -32.98 2.97
CA PRO A 225 10.36 -34.14 3.55
C PRO A 225 11.37 -34.72 2.56
N ALA A 226 12.38 -35.40 3.10
CA ALA A 226 13.35 -36.11 2.29
C ALA A 226 12.69 -37.25 1.49
N LEU A 227 13.23 -37.51 0.29
CA LEU A 227 12.69 -38.51 -0.63
C LEU A 227 12.89 -39.92 -0.08
N THR A 228 11.79 -40.65 0.07
CA THR A 228 11.75 -42.06 0.47
C THR A 228 11.02 -42.88 -0.57
N ARG A 229 11.21 -44.19 -0.59
CA ARG A 229 10.41 -45.13 -1.38
C ARG A 229 9.51 -45.97 -0.49
N CYS A 230 8.34 -46.36 -1.01
CA CYS A 230 7.38 -47.17 -0.26
C CYS A 230 7.95 -48.53 0.19
N THR A 231 7.55 -48.94 1.40
CA THR A 231 7.68 -50.33 1.84
C THR A 231 6.52 -51.14 1.28
N THR A 232 6.76 -51.92 0.22
CA THR A 232 5.82 -52.97 -0.21
C THR A 232 5.68 -54.00 0.91
N ALA A 233 4.67 -53.83 1.76
CA ALA A 233 4.29 -54.81 2.77
C ALA A 233 3.13 -55.61 2.20
N THR A 234 3.40 -56.86 1.84
CA THR A 234 2.36 -57.89 1.77
C THR A 234 1.70 -57.96 3.15
N LYS A 235 0.45 -57.46 3.24
CA LYS A 235 -0.50 -57.57 4.35
C LYS A 235 0.04 -58.30 5.61
N LEU A 236 0.62 -57.61 6.60
CA LEU A 236 0.59 -58.08 8.01
C LEU A 236 1.19 -57.15 9.08
N TRP A 237 0.86 -55.85 9.19
CA TRP A 237 1.21 -55.11 10.43
C TRP A 237 0.02 -54.33 10.97
N LYS A 238 -0.97 -55.07 11.51
CA LYS A 238 -1.71 -54.60 12.69
C LYS A 238 -0.75 -54.61 13.87
N LYS A 239 0.23 -53.70 13.89
CA LYS A 239 0.92 -53.37 15.13
C LYS A 239 0.22 -52.12 15.64
N LYS A 240 -0.44 -52.30 16.77
CA LYS A 240 -0.97 -51.23 17.61
C LYS A 240 0.22 -50.34 17.97
N ASP A 241 0.51 -49.36 17.13
CA ASP A 241 1.52 -48.36 17.44
C ASP A 241 0.97 -47.59 18.63
N LYS A 242 1.64 -47.78 19.78
CA LYS A 242 1.62 -46.83 20.87
C LYS A 242 1.81 -45.46 20.22
N THR A 243 0.89 -44.55 20.49
CA THR A 243 1.03 -43.12 20.25
C THR A 243 2.44 -42.71 20.65
N LEU A 244 3.34 -42.66 19.66
CA LEU A 244 4.59 -41.96 19.79
C LEU A 244 4.17 -40.50 19.64
N ASN A 245 3.71 -39.94 20.76
CA ASN A 245 3.69 -38.51 20.99
C ASN A 245 5.14 -38.06 20.94
N THR A 246 5.71 -37.98 19.74
CA THR A 246 6.81 -37.08 19.47
C THR A 246 6.17 -35.71 19.52
N LYS A 247 6.01 -35.20 20.75
CA LYS A 247 5.93 -33.76 20.99
C LYS A 247 7.10 -33.18 20.22
N ARG A 248 6.81 -32.64 19.05
CA ARG A 248 7.75 -31.83 18.29
C ARG A 248 8.05 -30.69 19.24
N ASN A 249 9.26 -30.68 19.80
CA ASN A 249 9.75 -29.57 20.60
C ASN A 249 9.66 -28.32 19.71
N SER A 250 8.65 -27.49 19.95
CA SER A 250 8.54 -26.14 19.40
C SER A 250 9.53 -25.25 20.13
N GLN A 251 10.82 -25.54 19.99
CA GLN A 251 11.87 -24.60 20.38
C GLN A 251 12.21 -23.73 19.16
N VAL A 252 11.28 -22.83 18.84
CA VAL A 252 11.48 -21.36 18.71
C VAL A 252 10.08 -20.73 18.84
N ALA A 253 9.40 -20.98 19.96
CA ALA A 253 8.29 -20.14 20.39
C ALA A 253 8.89 -18.99 21.19
N THR A 254 9.25 -17.90 20.51
CA THR A 254 9.26 -16.60 21.17
C THR A 254 7.81 -16.36 21.59
N ALA A 255 7.57 -16.39 22.89
CA ALA A 255 6.28 -16.16 23.49
C ALA A 255 5.63 -14.90 22.92
N ASN A 256 4.40 -15.04 22.41
CA ASN A 256 3.28 -14.14 22.66
C ASN A 256 2.01 -14.91 22.26
N GLY A 257 1.16 -15.18 23.24
CA GLY A 257 -0.11 -15.88 23.01
C GLY A 257 -1.09 -14.96 22.31
N ASP A 258 -1.48 -15.30 21.07
CA ASP A 258 -2.71 -14.81 20.43
C ASP A 258 -3.08 -15.58 19.14
N ASP A 259 -2.87 -16.91 19.12
CA ASP A 259 -2.88 -17.68 17.86
C ASP A 259 -4.24 -17.69 17.12
N SER A 260 -5.35 -17.50 17.84
CA SER A 260 -6.71 -17.43 17.28
C SER A 260 -7.03 -16.09 16.60
N PHE A 261 -6.35 -15.00 16.96
CA PHE A 261 -6.63 -13.67 16.40
C PHE A 261 -5.79 -13.38 15.16
N GLY A 262 -4.77 -14.16 14.84
CA GLY A 262 -3.86 -13.87 13.73
C GLY A 262 -4.56 -13.69 12.37
N VAL A 263 -5.51 -14.57 11.99
CA VAL A 263 -6.28 -14.39 10.74
C VAL A 263 -7.16 -13.15 10.81
N LEU A 264 -7.91 -12.97 11.90
CA LEU A 264 -8.83 -11.83 12.05
C LEU A 264 -8.06 -10.50 12.02
N GLN A 265 -6.90 -10.41 12.65
CA GLN A 265 -6.03 -9.24 12.62
C GLN A 265 -5.49 -8.95 11.20
N LEU A 266 -5.24 -9.98 10.39
CA LEU A 266 -4.89 -9.82 8.98
C LEU A 266 -6.10 -9.31 8.17
N CYS A 267 -7.31 -9.82 8.44
CA CYS A 267 -8.55 -9.32 7.84
C CYS A 267 -8.79 -7.84 8.18
N VAL A 268 -8.54 -7.42 9.42
CA VAL A 268 -8.66 -6.00 9.82
C VAL A 268 -7.70 -5.13 9.02
N ARG A 269 -6.45 -5.57 8.80
CA ARG A 269 -5.50 -4.85 7.95
C ARG A 269 -5.98 -4.73 6.50
N ILE A 270 -6.51 -5.81 5.93
CA ILE A 270 -7.10 -5.82 4.58
C ILE A 270 -8.25 -4.81 4.49
N ASN A 271 -9.18 -4.83 5.45
CA ASN A 271 -10.30 -3.90 5.53
C ASN A 271 -9.81 -2.45 5.68
N THR A 272 -8.76 -2.24 6.47
CA THR A 272 -8.13 -0.93 6.67
C THR A 272 -7.59 -0.36 5.37
N PHE A 273 -6.88 -1.15 4.58
CA PHE A 273 -6.36 -0.71 3.28
C PHE A 273 -7.50 -0.44 2.28
N GLN A 274 -8.57 -1.24 2.31
CA GLN A 274 -9.75 -0.98 1.49
C GLN A 274 -10.51 0.28 1.93
N ARG A 275 -10.54 0.57 3.23
CA ARG A 275 -11.11 1.80 3.79
C ARG A 275 -10.32 3.02 3.33
N ILE A 276 -8.98 3.00 3.47
CA ILE A 276 -8.10 4.08 3.00
C ILE A 276 -8.35 4.38 1.51
N ARG A 277 -8.39 3.35 0.65
CA ARG A 277 -8.69 3.54 -0.78
C ARG A 277 -10.02 4.25 -1.03
N THR A 278 -11.06 3.84 -0.31
CA THR A 278 -12.41 4.41 -0.48
C THR A 278 -12.45 5.87 -0.02
N GLU A 279 -11.79 6.18 1.08
CA GLU A 279 -11.72 7.56 1.60
C GLU A 279 -10.84 8.46 0.74
N LEU A 280 -9.77 7.93 0.14
CA LEU A 280 -8.95 8.69 -0.82
C LEU A 280 -9.76 9.12 -2.05
N GLU A 281 -10.62 8.27 -2.61
CA GLU A 281 -11.51 8.64 -3.72
C GLU A 281 -12.45 9.80 -3.36
N VAL A 282 -12.93 9.86 -2.10
CA VAL A 282 -13.77 10.95 -1.59
C VAL A 282 -12.93 12.21 -1.39
N LEU A 283 -11.75 12.06 -0.79
CA LEU A 283 -10.82 13.15 -0.50
C LEU A 283 -10.35 13.86 -1.78
N GLU A 284 -9.98 13.10 -2.82
CA GLU A 284 -9.57 13.66 -4.11
C GLU A 284 -10.64 14.58 -4.72
N LYS A 285 -11.90 14.13 -4.72
CA LYS A 285 -13.05 14.92 -5.18
C LYS A 285 -13.20 16.20 -4.36
N ARG A 286 -13.07 16.11 -3.04
CA ARG A 286 -13.17 17.27 -2.15
C ARG A 286 -12.07 18.28 -2.40
N ILE A 287 -10.82 17.84 -2.58
CA ILE A 287 -9.69 18.74 -2.86
C ILE A 287 -9.89 19.42 -4.23
N ILE A 288 -10.47 18.74 -5.23
CA ILE A 288 -10.83 19.39 -6.50
C ILE A 288 -11.83 20.53 -6.25
N THR A 289 -12.86 20.30 -5.44
CA THR A 289 -13.83 21.34 -5.06
C THR A 289 -13.20 22.49 -4.30
N LEU A 290 -12.36 22.21 -3.29
CA LEU A 290 -11.66 23.23 -2.51
C LEU A 290 -10.74 24.09 -3.40
N LEU A 291 -10.02 23.47 -4.32
CA LEU A 291 -9.16 24.19 -5.25
C LEU A 291 -9.99 25.08 -6.20
N ARG A 292 -11.13 24.60 -6.71
CA ARG A 292 -12.04 25.41 -7.55
C ARG A 292 -12.60 26.63 -6.83
N ASN A 293 -12.77 26.54 -5.51
CA ASN A 293 -13.29 27.63 -4.69
C ASN A 293 -12.18 28.58 -4.20
N SER A 294 -10.91 28.31 -4.51
CA SER A 294 -9.78 29.17 -4.11
C SER A 294 -9.69 30.41 -4.99
N GLU A 295 -9.45 31.58 -4.39
CA GLU A 295 -9.21 32.85 -5.10
C GLU A 295 -8.02 32.77 -6.08
N SER A 296 -7.08 31.86 -5.83
CA SER A 296 -5.83 31.71 -6.57
C SER A 296 -5.88 30.75 -7.77
N ALA A 297 -7.06 30.16 -8.06
CA ALA A 297 -7.17 29.15 -9.10
C ALA A 297 -7.54 29.73 -10.47
N HIS A 298 -6.81 29.34 -11.52
CA HIS A 298 -7.07 29.69 -12.91
C HIS A 298 -7.57 28.49 -13.73
N VAL A 299 -8.31 28.73 -14.81
CA VAL A 299 -8.90 27.69 -15.67
C VAL A 299 -7.83 26.70 -16.19
N GLU A 300 -6.62 27.19 -16.42
CA GLU A 300 -5.47 26.41 -16.92
C GLU A 300 -4.93 25.40 -15.88
N ASP A 301 -5.06 25.69 -14.58
CA ASP A 301 -4.61 24.82 -13.47
C ASP A 301 -5.37 23.49 -13.41
N PHE A 302 -6.50 23.41 -14.09
CA PHE A 302 -7.37 22.23 -14.14
C PHE A 302 -7.10 21.32 -15.34
N SER A 303 -6.27 21.76 -16.30
CA SER A 303 -6.21 21.14 -17.62
C SER A 303 -5.25 19.94 -17.74
N ASN A 304 -4.24 19.78 -16.87
CA ASN A 304 -3.16 18.80 -17.14
C ASN A 304 -2.57 18.01 -15.95
N GLY A 305 -3.07 18.09 -14.72
CA GLY A 305 -2.45 17.37 -13.59
C GLY A 305 -3.32 17.08 -12.37
N LEU A 306 -4.54 17.62 -12.31
CA LEU A 306 -5.40 17.48 -11.13
C LEU A 306 -6.07 16.09 -11.00
N GLY A 307 -6.02 15.27 -12.06
CA GLY A 307 -6.69 13.97 -12.14
C GLY A 307 -5.99 12.82 -11.41
N LYS A 308 -4.79 13.04 -10.85
CA LYS A 308 -4.02 12.00 -10.14
C LYS A 308 -3.45 12.55 -8.83
N LYS A 309 -4.33 12.89 -7.91
CA LYS A 309 -3.95 13.12 -6.51
C LYS A 309 -3.83 11.75 -5.85
N PHE A 310 -2.85 11.56 -4.95
CA PHE A 310 -2.56 10.28 -4.31
C PHE A 310 -2.24 9.13 -5.30
N GLU A 311 -1.09 9.18 -5.97
CA GLU A 311 -0.71 8.15 -6.95
C GLU A 311 -0.17 6.87 -6.30
N ILE A 312 0.58 7.00 -5.20
CA ILE A 312 1.33 5.87 -4.63
C ILE A 312 0.56 5.10 -3.55
N SER A 313 -0.28 5.78 -2.75
CA SER A 313 -1.03 5.12 -1.67
C SER A 313 -2.09 4.13 -2.16
N PRO A 314 -2.93 4.43 -3.17
CA PRO A 314 -3.90 3.46 -3.68
C PRO A 314 -3.24 2.21 -4.22
N ALA A 315 -2.13 2.36 -4.96
CA ALA A 315 -1.34 1.24 -5.46
C ALA A 315 -0.74 0.40 -4.32
N ALA A 316 -0.15 1.05 -3.31
CA ALA A 316 0.37 0.37 -2.13
C ALA A 316 -0.72 -0.38 -1.34
N CYS A 317 -1.93 0.18 -1.24
CA CYS A 317 -3.07 -0.50 -0.62
C CYS A 317 -3.47 -1.76 -1.40
N VAL A 318 -3.54 -1.69 -2.74
CA VAL A 318 -3.86 -2.85 -3.59
C VAL A 318 -2.82 -3.95 -3.45
N GLU A 319 -1.54 -3.59 -3.46
CA GLU A 319 -0.43 -4.52 -3.23
C GLU A 319 -0.47 -5.12 -1.82
N GLY A 320 -0.75 -4.29 -0.81
CA GLY A 320 -0.91 -4.72 0.58
C GLY A 320 -2.06 -5.71 0.73
N ILE A 321 -3.22 -5.43 0.15
CA ILE A 321 -4.38 -6.33 0.13
C ILE A 321 -3.99 -7.66 -0.55
N GLN A 322 -3.26 -7.61 -1.68
CA GLN A 322 -2.81 -8.81 -2.38
C GLN A 322 -1.94 -9.71 -1.50
N GLN A 323 -0.92 -9.13 -0.87
CA GLN A 323 0.04 -9.90 -0.08
C GLN A 323 -0.58 -10.43 1.22
N LEU A 324 -1.40 -9.63 1.89
CA LEU A 324 -2.10 -10.06 3.09
C LEU A 324 -3.16 -11.13 2.78
N SER A 325 -3.86 -11.02 1.65
CA SER A 325 -4.82 -12.02 1.18
C SER A 325 -4.13 -13.37 0.92
N GLU A 326 -2.97 -13.37 0.28
CA GLU A 326 -2.15 -14.59 0.14
C GLU A 326 -1.68 -15.11 1.50
N ALA A 327 -1.18 -14.25 2.39
CA ALA A 327 -0.76 -14.65 3.74
C ALA A 327 -1.90 -15.28 4.56
N VAL A 328 -3.12 -14.74 4.49
CA VAL A 328 -4.32 -15.30 5.11
C VAL A 328 -4.58 -16.72 4.60
N GLY A 329 -4.60 -16.92 3.28
CA GLY A 329 -4.83 -18.23 2.69
C GLY A 329 -3.79 -19.26 3.14
N TYR A 330 -2.52 -18.91 3.09
CA TYR A 330 -1.44 -19.82 3.49
C TYR A 330 -1.39 -20.07 5.00
N ARG A 331 -1.70 -19.07 5.84
CA ARG A 331 -1.82 -19.27 7.29
C ARG A 331 -2.97 -20.23 7.61
N ILE A 332 -4.16 -20.00 7.07
CA ILE A 332 -5.32 -20.87 7.30
C ILE A 332 -4.96 -22.31 6.89
N VAL A 333 -4.45 -22.51 5.68
CA VAL A 333 -4.27 -23.87 5.14
C VAL A 333 -3.11 -24.63 5.79
N PHE A 334 -1.95 -23.98 5.97
CA PHE A 334 -0.72 -24.67 6.39
C PHE A 334 -0.43 -24.59 7.89
N HIS A 335 -1.01 -23.60 8.58
CA HIS A 335 -0.86 -23.42 10.02
C HIS A 335 -2.13 -23.86 10.76
N ASP A 336 -3.26 -23.18 10.52
CA ASP A 336 -4.47 -23.37 11.32
C ASP A 336 -5.15 -24.72 11.01
N LEU A 337 -5.18 -25.12 9.73
CA LEU A 337 -5.72 -26.40 9.25
C LEU A 337 -4.67 -27.50 9.09
N SER A 338 -3.43 -27.26 9.53
CA SER A 338 -2.35 -28.26 9.48
C SER A 338 -2.72 -29.61 10.11
N PRO A 339 -3.41 -29.67 11.27
CA PRO A 339 -3.77 -30.95 11.89
C PRO A 339 -4.68 -31.83 11.04
N VAL A 340 -5.62 -31.23 10.30
CA VAL A 340 -6.58 -31.97 9.46
C VAL A 340 -6.06 -32.17 8.03
N LEU A 341 -5.18 -31.29 7.55
CA LEU A 341 -4.56 -31.40 6.23
C LEU A 341 -3.24 -32.20 6.28
N TRP A 342 -2.23 -31.67 6.95
CA TRP A 342 -0.87 -32.21 6.96
C TRP A 342 -0.70 -33.42 7.87
N ASP A 343 -1.40 -33.45 9.00
CA ASP A 343 -1.35 -34.58 9.94
C ASP A 343 -2.55 -35.53 9.82
N GLY A 344 -3.49 -35.24 8.90
CA GLY A 344 -4.73 -36.01 8.71
C GLY A 344 -4.84 -36.68 7.35
N LEU A 345 -4.85 -35.87 6.28
CA LEU A 345 -5.20 -36.33 4.92
C LEU A 345 -4.27 -37.44 4.41
N TYR A 346 -4.87 -38.57 4.04
CA TYR A 346 -4.25 -39.78 3.50
C TYR A 346 -3.19 -40.47 4.37
N ILE A 347 -3.10 -40.13 5.66
CA ILE A 347 -2.22 -40.86 6.56
C ILE A 347 -2.72 -42.29 6.74
N GLY A 348 -1.82 -43.26 6.54
CA GLY A 348 -2.13 -44.68 6.59
C GLY A 348 -2.74 -45.17 5.27
N GLU A 349 -4.07 -45.15 5.18
CA GLU A 349 -4.80 -45.69 4.02
C GLU A 349 -5.75 -44.63 3.43
N PRO A 350 -5.61 -44.27 2.14
CA PRO A 350 -6.38 -43.17 1.53
C PRO A 350 -7.89 -43.31 1.66
N SER A 351 -8.43 -44.53 1.66
CA SER A 351 -9.86 -44.80 1.82
C SER A 351 -10.42 -44.41 3.20
N SER A 352 -9.58 -44.40 4.24
CA SER A 352 -9.98 -44.16 5.64
C SER A 352 -9.72 -42.73 6.12
N SER A 353 -8.69 -42.07 5.56
CA SER A 353 -8.24 -40.73 5.96
C SER A 353 -8.51 -39.73 4.83
N ARG A 354 -9.80 -39.46 4.58
CA ARG A 354 -10.29 -38.64 3.45
C ARG A 354 -10.26 -37.13 3.75
N ILE A 355 -10.53 -36.32 2.73
CA ILE A 355 -10.50 -34.85 2.82
C ILE A 355 -11.60 -34.21 3.69
N GLU A 356 -12.67 -34.95 3.98
CA GLU A 356 -13.88 -34.42 4.65
C GLU A 356 -13.60 -33.59 5.93
N PRO A 357 -12.75 -34.01 6.88
CA PRO A 357 -12.44 -33.20 8.07
C PRO A 357 -11.79 -31.86 7.73
N PHE A 358 -10.96 -31.82 6.68
CA PHE A 358 -10.37 -30.57 6.19
C PHE A 358 -11.42 -29.66 5.57
N LEU A 359 -12.37 -30.21 4.80
CA LEU A 359 -13.45 -29.42 4.19
C LEU A 359 -14.35 -28.78 5.25
N GLN A 360 -14.71 -29.51 6.31
CA GLN A 360 -15.55 -28.98 7.39
C GLN A 360 -14.90 -27.80 8.13
N GLU A 361 -13.61 -27.90 8.44
CA GLU A 361 -12.88 -26.80 9.09
C GLU A 361 -12.61 -25.64 8.13
N LEU A 362 -12.36 -25.94 6.84
CA LEU A 362 -12.23 -24.92 5.81
C LEU A 362 -13.53 -24.13 5.62
N GLU A 363 -14.68 -24.80 5.62
CA GLU A 363 -16.00 -24.15 5.51
C GLU A 363 -16.24 -23.14 6.63
N LYS A 364 -15.97 -23.53 7.89
CA LYS A 364 -16.05 -22.63 9.05
C LYS A 364 -15.16 -21.40 8.88
N ASN A 365 -13.93 -21.58 8.40
CA ASN A 365 -13.02 -20.47 8.13
C ASN A 365 -13.54 -19.56 7.00
N LEU A 366 -14.09 -20.13 5.92
CA LEU A 366 -14.70 -19.36 4.83
C LEU A 366 -15.92 -18.54 5.31
N THR A 367 -16.72 -19.08 6.23
CA THR A 367 -17.80 -18.32 6.88
C THR A 367 -17.26 -17.14 7.69
N ILE A 368 -16.23 -17.36 8.51
CA ILE A 368 -15.58 -16.29 9.31
C ILE A 368 -15.04 -15.19 8.39
N ILE A 369 -14.33 -15.56 7.32
CA ILE A 369 -13.78 -14.62 6.33
C ILE A 369 -14.89 -13.84 5.64
N SER A 370 -15.97 -14.50 5.24
CA SER A 370 -17.10 -13.84 4.55
C SER A 370 -17.76 -12.77 5.41
N ASN A 371 -17.86 -13.02 6.72
CA ASN A 371 -18.45 -12.10 7.69
C ASN A 371 -17.50 -10.97 8.12
N THR A 372 -16.19 -11.20 8.08
CA THR A 372 -15.19 -10.24 8.60
C THR A 372 -14.63 -9.34 7.50
N VAL A 373 -14.41 -9.86 6.30
CA VAL A 373 -13.73 -9.13 5.21
C VAL A 373 -14.72 -8.31 4.40
N ASN A 374 -14.31 -7.08 4.07
CA ASN A 374 -15.08 -6.16 3.23
C ASN A 374 -15.44 -6.79 1.88
N GLU A 375 -16.70 -6.63 1.47
CA GLU A 375 -17.26 -7.23 0.25
C GLU A 375 -16.42 -6.97 -1.01
N ARG A 376 -15.85 -5.76 -1.16
CA ARG A 376 -15.06 -5.39 -2.35
C ARG A 376 -13.77 -6.20 -2.52
N VAL A 377 -13.29 -6.84 -1.45
CA VAL A 377 -12.05 -7.63 -1.46
C VAL A 377 -12.26 -9.09 -1.05
N ARG A 378 -13.46 -9.45 -0.58
CA ARG A 378 -13.83 -10.80 -0.13
C ARG A 378 -13.54 -11.87 -1.17
N THR A 379 -13.99 -11.69 -2.41
CA THR A 379 -13.78 -12.65 -3.51
C THR A 379 -12.29 -12.94 -3.74
N ARG A 380 -11.43 -11.93 -3.57
CA ARG A 380 -9.98 -12.09 -3.68
C ARG A 380 -9.42 -12.96 -2.56
N VAL A 381 -9.82 -12.69 -1.31
CA VAL A 381 -9.36 -13.46 -0.15
C VAL A 381 -9.80 -14.92 -0.28
N ILE A 382 -11.05 -15.18 -0.67
CA ILE A 382 -11.56 -16.54 -0.90
C ILE A 382 -10.78 -17.23 -2.03
N ALA A 383 -10.48 -16.53 -3.13
CA ALA A 383 -9.67 -17.08 -4.21
C ALA A 383 -8.25 -17.43 -3.75
N ASP A 384 -7.63 -16.62 -2.88
CA ASP A 384 -6.30 -16.90 -2.35
C ASP A 384 -6.30 -18.08 -1.36
N ILE A 385 -7.35 -18.22 -0.55
CA ILE A 385 -7.58 -19.41 0.29
C ILE A 385 -7.75 -20.66 -0.59
N MET A 386 -8.50 -20.57 -1.70
CA MET A 386 -8.64 -21.66 -2.66
C MET A 386 -7.30 -22.08 -3.26
N ARG A 387 -6.49 -21.11 -3.71
CA ARG A 387 -5.14 -21.40 -4.24
C ARG A 387 -4.26 -22.07 -3.20
N ALA A 388 -4.26 -21.57 -1.97
CA ALA A 388 -3.52 -22.19 -0.87
C ALA A 388 -4.01 -23.61 -0.61
N SER A 389 -5.32 -23.86 -0.65
CA SER A 389 -5.94 -25.19 -0.42
C SER A 389 -5.53 -26.18 -1.51
N PHE A 390 -5.54 -25.77 -2.78
CA PHE A 390 -5.06 -26.60 -3.90
C PHE A 390 -3.56 -26.88 -3.81
N ALA A 391 -2.76 -25.88 -3.40
CA ALA A 391 -1.34 -26.08 -3.14
C ALA A 391 -1.10 -27.05 -1.98
N GLY A 392 -1.89 -26.94 -0.91
CA GLY A 392 -1.85 -27.83 0.25
C GLY A 392 -2.21 -29.27 -0.14
N PHE A 393 -3.27 -29.46 -0.91
CA PHE A 393 -3.68 -30.75 -1.44
C PHE A 393 -2.58 -31.41 -2.29
N LEU A 394 -1.96 -30.68 -3.21
CA LEU A 394 -0.82 -31.19 -3.98
C LEU A 394 0.40 -31.48 -3.12
N LEU A 395 0.66 -30.66 -2.10
CA LEU A 395 1.79 -30.87 -1.19
C LEU A 395 1.60 -32.17 -0.38
N VAL A 396 0.38 -32.48 0.07
CA VAL A 396 0.06 -33.77 0.71
C VAL A 396 0.35 -34.94 -0.25
N LEU A 397 -0.07 -34.84 -1.51
CA LEU A 397 0.09 -35.91 -2.51
C LEU A 397 1.55 -36.13 -2.94
N LEU A 398 2.32 -35.06 -3.12
CA LEU A 398 3.66 -35.10 -3.74
C LEU A 398 4.80 -34.91 -2.73
N ALA A 399 4.48 -34.48 -1.51
CA ALA A 399 5.47 -34.14 -0.51
C ALA A 399 4.97 -34.35 0.93
N GLY A 400 3.96 -35.20 1.16
CA GLY A 400 3.39 -35.40 2.50
C GLY A 400 4.20 -36.33 3.42
N GLY A 401 5.30 -36.93 2.96
CA GLY A 401 6.15 -37.79 3.77
C GLY A 401 5.70 -39.25 3.86
N PRO A 402 6.51 -40.12 4.47
CA PRO A 402 6.44 -41.59 4.28
C PRO A 402 5.21 -42.28 4.88
N SER A 403 4.36 -41.56 5.61
CA SER A 403 3.10 -42.06 6.17
C SER A 403 1.97 -42.14 5.15
N ARG A 404 2.18 -41.61 3.94
CA ARG A 404 1.23 -41.61 2.83
C ARG A 404 1.72 -42.52 1.73
N ILE A 405 0.86 -43.40 1.25
CA ILE A 405 1.21 -44.38 0.23
C ILE A 405 -0.03 -44.59 -0.64
N PHE A 406 0.11 -44.55 -1.97
CA PHE A 406 -0.99 -44.58 -2.93
C PHE A 406 -0.88 -45.75 -3.89
N THR A 407 -1.94 -46.53 -4.03
CA THR A 407 -2.11 -47.51 -5.11
C THR A 407 -2.77 -46.86 -6.33
N GLN A 408 -2.85 -47.59 -7.44
CA GLN A 408 -3.60 -47.11 -8.62
C GLN A 408 -5.11 -47.00 -8.34
N GLN A 409 -5.65 -47.87 -7.48
CA GLN A 409 -7.07 -47.88 -7.12
C GLN A 409 -7.49 -46.66 -6.30
N ASP A 410 -6.54 -46.09 -5.54
CA ASP A 410 -6.78 -44.89 -4.73
C ASP A 410 -6.99 -43.63 -5.58
N SER A 411 -6.68 -43.67 -6.89
CA SER A 411 -6.84 -42.49 -7.76
C SER A 411 -8.28 -41.97 -7.78
N GLN A 412 -9.28 -42.85 -7.69
CA GLN A 412 -10.69 -42.45 -7.66
C GLN A 412 -11.00 -41.64 -6.39
N PHE A 413 -10.51 -42.08 -5.23
CA PHE A 413 -10.70 -41.35 -3.97
C PHE A 413 -10.06 -39.96 -4.02
N ILE A 414 -8.87 -39.85 -4.63
CA ILE A 414 -8.18 -38.57 -4.78
C ILE A 414 -8.94 -37.62 -5.71
N GLU A 415 -9.48 -38.13 -6.82
CA GLU A 415 -10.28 -37.34 -7.76
C GLU A 415 -11.61 -36.88 -7.16
N ASP A 416 -12.30 -37.76 -6.42
CA ASP A 416 -13.54 -37.43 -5.71
C ASP A 416 -13.28 -36.37 -4.62
N ASP A 417 -12.21 -36.52 -3.85
CA ASP A 417 -11.82 -35.56 -2.81
C ASP A 417 -11.47 -34.19 -3.40
N PHE A 418 -10.78 -34.17 -4.55
CA PHE A 418 -10.50 -32.93 -5.25
C PHE A 418 -11.76 -32.28 -5.82
N LYS A 419 -12.74 -33.08 -6.27
CA LYS A 419 -14.04 -32.56 -6.69
C LYS A 419 -14.75 -31.88 -5.52
N SER A 420 -14.86 -32.54 -4.37
CA SER A 420 -15.45 -31.95 -3.16
C SER A 420 -14.72 -30.68 -2.72
N LEU A 421 -13.39 -30.64 -2.83
CA LEU A 421 -12.61 -29.43 -2.55
C LEU A 421 -12.90 -28.28 -3.52
N LYS A 422 -13.25 -28.54 -4.78
CA LYS A 422 -13.70 -27.46 -5.69
C LYS A 422 -15.11 -27.00 -5.35
N ASP A 423 -15.99 -27.96 -5.01
CA ASP A 423 -17.41 -27.70 -4.77
C ASP A 423 -17.62 -26.77 -3.56
N ILE A 424 -16.76 -26.84 -2.53
CA ILE A 424 -16.81 -25.91 -1.38
C ILE A 424 -16.60 -24.45 -1.78
N PHE A 425 -15.75 -24.17 -2.78
CA PHE A 425 -15.49 -22.81 -3.25
C PHE A 425 -16.51 -22.35 -4.28
N TRP A 426 -17.15 -23.29 -4.98
CA TRP A 426 -18.29 -22.98 -5.85
C TRP A 426 -19.54 -22.65 -5.03
N ALA A 427 -19.71 -23.30 -3.87
CA ALA A 427 -20.79 -23.07 -2.91
C ALA A 427 -22.19 -22.99 -3.56
N ASN A 428 -22.51 -23.97 -4.42
CA ASN A 428 -23.79 -24.04 -5.15
C ASN A 428 -24.12 -22.81 -6.01
N GLY A 429 -23.12 -22.02 -6.40
CA GLY A 429 -23.28 -20.79 -7.19
C GLY A 429 -23.15 -19.50 -6.39
N ASP A 430 -23.15 -19.57 -5.05
CA ASP A 430 -23.01 -18.41 -4.17
C ASP A 430 -21.54 -18.05 -3.89
N GLY A 431 -20.59 -18.88 -4.33
CA GLY A 431 -19.16 -18.74 -4.10
C GLY A 431 -18.39 -18.07 -5.24
N LEU A 432 -17.23 -18.64 -5.58
CA LEU A 432 -16.39 -18.15 -6.65
C LEU A 432 -16.94 -18.53 -8.05
N PRO A 433 -16.74 -17.66 -9.04
CA PRO A 433 -17.04 -17.98 -10.44
C PRO A 433 -16.31 -19.23 -10.94
N MET A 434 -16.99 -20.07 -11.72
CA MET A 434 -16.46 -21.35 -12.19
C MET A 434 -15.21 -21.20 -13.09
N ASP A 435 -15.10 -20.10 -13.84
CA ASP A 435 -13.92 -19.76 -14.63
C ASP A 435 -12.68 -19.52 -13.74
N VAL A 436 -12.86 -18.86 -12.60
CA VAL A 436 -11.81 -18.64 -11.60
C VAL A 436 -11.37 -19.95 -10.97
N ILE A 437 -12.32 -20.80 -10.57
CA ILE A 437 -12.06 -22.13 -10.00
C ILE A 437 -11.30 -22.99 -11.01
N ASN A 438 -11.79 -23.07 -12.25
CA ASN A 438 -11.16 -23.85 -13.31
C ASN A 438 -9.73 -23.38 -13.60
N LYS A 439 -9.51 -22.06 -13.68
CA LYS A 439 -8.19 -21.47 -13.89
C LYS A 439 -7.21 -21.93 -12.82
N TYR A 440 -7.55 -21.79 -11.54
CA TYR A 440 -6.65 -22.13 -10.44
C TYR A 440 -6.52 -23.64 -10.17
N SER A 441 -7.51 -24.44 -10.59
CA SER A 441 -7.49 -25.90 -10.47
C SER A 441 -6.56 -26.60 -11.49
N THR A 442 -6.11 -25.88 -12.52
CA THR A 442 -5.39 -26.44 -13.69
C THR A 442 -4.23 -27.35 -13.28
N THR A 443 -3.32 -26.87 -12.43
CA THR A 443 -2.16 -27.66 -12.00
C THR A 443 -2.57 -28.96 -11.31
N VAL A 444 -3.60 -28.94 -10.45
CA VAL A 444 -4.08 -30.15 -9.78
C VAL A 444 -4.68 -31.11 -10.80
N ARG A 445 -5.58 -30.63 -11.65
CA ARG A 445 -6.24 -31.42 -12.71
C ARG A 445 -5.22 -32.08 -13.64
N ASP A 446 -4.11 -31.42 -13.94
CA ASP A 446 -3.11 -31.93 -14.86
C ASP A 446 -2.18 -32.95 -14.17
N VAL A 447 -1.97 -32.85 -12.86
CA VAL A 447 -1.17 -33.80 -12.06
C VAL A 447 -1.95 -35.06 -11.67
N LEU A 448 -3.24 -34.95 -11.34
CA LEU A 448 -4.05 -36.08 -10.86
C LEU A 448 -4.03 -37.32 -11.77
N PRO A 449 -4.07 -37.21 -13.11
CA PRO A 449 -3.98 -38.36 -14.02
C PRO A 449 -2.75 -39.26 -13.79
N LEU A 450 -1.64 -38.71 -13.27
CA LEU A 450 -0.45 -39.51 -12.94
C LEU A 450 -0.74 -40.56 -11.86
N PHE A 451 -1.69 -40.30 -10.96
CA PHE A 451 -2.08 -41.25 -9.93
C PHE A 451 -2.90 -42.43 -10.48
N ARG A 452 -3.52 -42.25 -11.66
CA ARG A 452 -4.27 -43.28 -12.39
C ARG A 452 -3.39 -44.12 -13.33
N SER A 453 -2.26 -43.59 -13.81
CA SER A 453 -1.33 -44.30 -14.68
C SER A 453 -0.71 -45.52 -14.00
N ASP A 454 -0.46 -46.58 -14.77
CA ASP A 454 0.28 -47.75 -14.30
C ASP A 454 1.76 -47.41 -14.04
N THR A 455 2.39 -48.21 -13.19
CA THR A 455 3.74 -47.93 -12.68
C THR A 455 4.81 -47.95 -13.78
N GLU A 456 4.71 -48.84 -14.77
CA GLU A 456 5.69 -48.94 -15.85
C GLU A 456 5.60 -47.73 -16.78
N SER A 457 4.39 -47.33 -17.16
CA SER A 457 4.16 -46.09 -17.92
C SER A 457 4.70 -44.85 -17.21
N LEU A 458 4.55 -44.75 -15.89
CA LEU A 458 5.12 -43.65 -15.09
C LEU A 458 6.65 -43.66 -15.10
N ILE A 459 7.28 -44.83 -15.01
CA ILE A 459 8.73 -44.97 -15.09
C ILE A 459 9.25 -44.57 -16.47
N GLU A 460 8.56 -44.97 -17.55
CA GLU A 460 8.90 -44.58 -18.91
C GLU A 460 8.74 -43.08 -19.15
N LEU A 461 7.63 -42.51 -18.67
CA LEU A 461 7.38 -41.08 -18.72
C LEU A 461 8.45 -40.29 -17.97
N PHE A 462 8.83 -40.74 -16.77
CA PHE A 462 9.93 -40.16 -16.00
C PHE A 462 11.26 -40.21 -16.74
N ARG A 463 11.63 -41.35 -17.34
CA ARG A 463 12.86 -41.49 -18.14
C ARG A 463 12.86 -40.53 -19.31
N ARG A 464 11.77 -40.46 -20.06
CA ARG A 464 11.61 -39.60 -21.24
C ARG A 464 11.74 -38.13 -20.86
N SER A 465 10.98 -37.68 -19.86
CA SER A 465 11.02 -36.32 -19.34
C SER A 465 12.42 -35.93 -18.82
N THR A 466 13.09 -36.85 -18.12
CA THR A 466 14.47 -36.64 -17.64
C THR A 466 15.46 -36.50 -18.81
N LEU A 467 15.32 -37.33 -19.85
CA LEU A 467 16.15 -37.24 -21.06
C LEU A 467 15.92 -35.94 -21.84
N GLU A 468 14.67 -35.50 -21.96
CA GLU A 468 14.31 -34.22 -22.59
C GLU A 468 14.88 -33.04 -21.82
N THR A 469 14.86 -33.09 -20.49
CA THR A 469 15.33 -31.99 -19.61
C THR A 469 16.85 -31.91 -19.50
N TYR A 470 17.55 -33.04 -19.37
CA TYR A 470 19.00 -33.09 -19.08
C TYR A 470 19.85 -33.58 -20.26
N GLY A 471 19.23 -33.91 -21.39
CA GLY A 471 19.90 -34.31 -22.63
C GLY A 471 20.71 -35.62 -22.51
N SER A 472 21.75 -35.75 -23.34
CA SER A 472 22.58 -36.95 -23.45
C SER A 472 23.27 -37.38 -22.15
N SER A 473 23.42 -36.48 -21.18
CA SER A 473 23.99 -36.77 -19.85
C SER A 473 23.15 -37.76 -19.03
N ALA A 474 21.84 -37.83 -19.28
CA ALA A 474 20.91 -38.74 -18.61
C ALA A 474 20.84 -40.15 -19.22
N LYS A 475 21.54 -40.42 -20.33
CA LYS A 475 21.53 -41.73 -21.02
C LYS A 475 22.26 -42.83 -20.24
N SER A 476 23.30 -42.49 -19.47
CA SER A 476 24.10 -43.44 -18.69
C SER A 476 23.64 -43.57 -17.24
N ARG A 477 23.19 -42.46 -16.63
CA ARG A 477 22.65 -42.41 -15.27
C ARG A 477 21.62 -41.29 -15.17
N LEU A 478 20.41 -41.61 -14.69
CA LEU A 478 19.35 -40.61 -14.48
C LEU A 478 19.77 -39.69 -13.32
N PRO A 479 19.93 -38.36 -13.54
CA PRO A 479 20.23 -37.43 -12.45
C PRO A 479 19.04 -37.35 -11.47
N LEU A 480 19.32 -36.97 -10.22
CA LEU A 480 18.26 -36.67 -9.26
C LEU A 480 17.72 -35.26 -9.60
N PRO A 481 16.44 -35.11 -9.97
CA PRO A 481 15.88 -33.81 -10.32
C PRO A 481 15.91 -32.86 -9.11
N PRO A 482 16.29 -31.58 -9.29
CA PRO A 482 16.21 -30.59 -8.24
C PRO A 482 14.74 -30.37 -7.85
N THR A 483 14.50 -29.96 -6.63
CA THR A 483 13.14 -29.66 -6.19
C THR A 483 12.79 -28.23 -6.63
N SER A 484 11.97 -28.12 -7.67
CA SER A 484 11.59 -26.84 -8.29
C SER A 484 10.57 -26.04 -7.47
N GLY A 485 9.83 -26.71 -6.58
CA GLY A 485 8.73 -26.10 -5.81
C GLY A 485 7.49 -25.77 -6.66
N GLN A 486 7.49 -26.18 -7.94
CA GLN A 486 6.36 -26.07 -8.86
C GLN A 486 5.97 -27.47 -9.33
N TRP A 487 4.66 -27.71 -9.45
CA TRP A 487 4.14 -29.00 -9.87
C TRP A 487 3.72 -28.96 -11.33
N ASN A 488 4.15 -29.94 -12.12
CA ASN A 488 3.76 -30.08 -13.52
C ASN A 488 3.84 -31.57 -13.90
N PRO A 489 2.82 -32.13 -14.59
CA PRO A 489 2.81 -33.55 -14.92
C PRO A 489 3.97 -34.03 -15.81
N THR A 490 4.62 -33.15 -16.57
CA THR A 490 5.77 -33.49 -17.41
C THR A 490 7.10 -33.16 -16.75
N GLU A 491 7.11 -32.62 -15.54
CA GLU A 491 8.33 -32.23 -14.84
C GLU A 491 8.94 -33.42 -14.08
N PRO A 492 10.27 -33.69 -14.21
CA PRO A 492 10.88 -34.87 -13.61
C PRO A 492 10.71 -34.99 -12.09
N ASN A 493 10.74 -33.87 -11.34
CA ASN A 493 10.62 -33.92 -9.88
C ASN A 493 9.21 -34.36 -9.44
N THR A 494 8.16 -33.87 -10.11
CA THR A 494 6.77 -34.26 -9.90
C THR A 494 6.57 -35.75 -10.16
N LEU A 495 7.05 -36.25 -11.30
CA LEU A 495 6.99 -37.68 -11.65
C LEU A 495 7.75 -38.56 -10.65
N LEU A 496 8.95 -38.13 -10.24
CA LEU A 496 9.74 -38.82 -9.22
C LEU A 496 8.98 -38.90 -7.90
N ARG A 497 8.31 -37.82 -7.49
CA ARG A 497 7.50 -37.78 -6.26
C ARG A 497 6.32 -38.72 -6.33
N VAL A 498 5.58 -38.75 -7.44
CA VAL A 498 4.49 -39.74 -7.63
C VAL A 498 5.02 -41.17 -7.47
N LEU A 499 6.18 -41.50 -8.07
CA LEU A 499 6.82 -42.81 -7.90
C LEU A 499 7.25 -43.08 -6.45
N CYS A 500 7.71 -42.07 -5.71
CA CYS A 500 8.13 -42.20 -4.31
C CYS A 500 6.97 -42.62 -3.39
N TYR A 501 5.76 -42.16 -3.67
CA TYR A 501 4.55 -42.49 -2.90
C TYR A 501 3.73 -43.65 -3.52
N ARG A 502 4.14 -44.19 -4.67
CA ARG A 502 3.44 -45.30 -5.32
C ARG A 502 3.69 -46.62 -4.58
N ASN A 503 2.61 -47.23 -4.07
CA ASN A 503 2.65 -48.55 -3.42
C ASN A 503 2.77 -49.70 -4.44
N ASP A 504 3.88 -49.76 -5.16
CA ASP A 504 4.11 -50.77 -6.19
C ASP A 504 5.55 -51.30 -6.11
N GLU A 505 5.71 -52.60 -6.34
CA GLU A 505 7.01 -53.24 -6.28
C GLU A 505 7.97 -52.75 -7.37
N ALA A 506 7.47 -52.49 -8.59
CA ALA A 506 8.24 -51.96 -9.69
C ALA A 506 8.76 -50.53 -9.37
N ALA A 507 7.90 -49.67 -8.81
CA ALA A 507 8.30 -48.33 -8.36
C ALA A 507 9.40 -48.39 -7.29
N SER A 508 9.21 -49.22 -6.26
CA SER A 508 10.18 -49.35 -5.16
C SER A 508 11.52 -49.94 -5.64
N LYS A 509 11.50 -50.92 -6.56
CA LYS A 509 12.72 -51.48 -7.19
C LYS A 509 13.43 -50.44 -8.04
N PHE A 510 12.70 -49.70 -8.87
CA PHE A 510 13.24 -48.63 -9.71
C PHE A 510 13.95 -47.56 -8.87
N LEU A 511 13.28 -47.01 -7.86
CA LEU A 511 13.85 -45.97 -6.99
C LEU A 511 15.09 -46.44 -6.22
N LYS A 512 15.10 -47.71 -5.77
CA LYS A 512 16.27 -48.32 -5.12
C LYS A 512 17.44 -48.42 -6.10
N LYS A 513 17.21 -48.92 -7.32
CA LYS A 513 18.26 -49.14 -8.32
C LYS A 513 18.84 -47.83 -8.84
N THR A 514 18.00 -46.83 -9.08
CA THR A 514 18.40 -45.57 -9.71
C THR A 514 19.06 -44.60 -8.72
N TYR A 515 18.51 -44.47 -7.51
CA TYR A 515 18.89 -43.42 -6.56
C TYR A 515 19.26 -43.93 -5.16
N ASN A 516 19.12 -45.24 -4.89
CA ASN A 516 19.33 -45.85 -3.57
C ASN A 516 18.49 -45.20 -2.45
N LEU A 517 17.25 -44.79 -2.77
CA LEU A 517 16.37 -44.14 -1.78
C LEU A 517 16.02 -45.09 -0.63
N PRO A 518 16.00 -44.60 0.62
CA PRO A 518 15.67 -45.40 1.78
C PRO A 518 14.16 -45.65 1.89
N LYS A 519 13.79 -46.72 2.62
CA LYS A 519 12.39 -47.11 2.90
C LYS A 519 11.80 -46.36 4.11
N LYS A 520 12.65 -45.79 4.96
CA LYS A 520 12.32 -45.03 6.17
C LYS A 520 13.33 -43.90 6.29
N LEU A 521 12.92 -42.79 6.89
CA LEU A 521 13.81 -41.71 7.28
C LEU A 521 14.60 -42.10 8.53
#